data_AF-A0A939W4T1-F1
#
_entry.id   AF-A0A939W4T1-F1
#
_cell.length_a   1.000
_cell.length_b   1.000
_cell.length_c   1.000
_cell.angle_alpha   90.00
_cell.angle_beta   90.00
_cell.angle_gamma   90.00
#
_symmetry.space_group_name_H-M   'P 1'
#
loop_
_entity.id
_entity.type
_entity.pdbx_description
1 polymer ?
#
loop_
_entity_poly.entity_id
_entity_poly.type
_entity_poly.pdbx_seq_one_letter_code
_entity_poly.pdbx_strand_id
1 'polypeptide(L)'
;MSDFNDDEFKPDSLGDFKDESEKKLYEALRKSPNLDYDPDEDEMTEEQFRAYQERRQRIAERREAGRNKRAKEIADREARVKSMGKVAGTRMVPAKTKPARGIADITKEEAKPLTVMQKRAEEKEKRGRKIFYVCLGIYVLIFVVLAFIFLRYTDKCLRRYEASQYENVIGGIVDKFADSVKDGTVLDSVQIPEHACVFESEDLYRQTYLKLLRDSGTFSYGKDKKSYDTSHPVYDIFSSDGTLVAKIGLRPENEKTIFAMLRVSDWVVDYVTPVFSVTTSSYRITIPDNYRVAVNGITVGEEFLKGNPVPVKTNLNQEVLAYVTIPSLITYEVVGLAEKPEIKIYNGLGNEVEYTPDEAGNIKIDVQVGVKGEMSQDRREFALETAQMYADFLARDLGGEKYGLAKIQKRLLKGSFHYEEAKHYANDWDITFISDHKDDKPKYTDVSVSDYTEYSDECYSCRIKFTKNMILIKTNGHKEVNVDSIYYFVYADDSDDNVINPHWCMVAEESYEAVNTGN
;
A
#
# COMPACT_ATOMS: atom_id res chain seq x y z
N MET A 1 21.34 8.20 51.13
CA MET A 1 22.30 7.17 50.66
C MET A 1 21.64 6.52 49.46
N SER A 2 21.95 6.86 48.22
CA SER A 2 23.07 7.60 47.62
C SER A 2 22.56 8.31 46.37
N ASP A 3 23.00 9.56 46.21
CA ASP A 3 22.81 10.44 45.06
C ASP A 3 23.29 9.84 43.73
N PHE A 4 22.71 10.24 42.59
CA PHE A 4 23.44 10.82 41.46
C PHE A 4 22.49 11.32 40.35
N ASN A 5 22.33 12.64 40.31
CA ASN A 5 22.18 13.61 39.21
C ASN A 5 21.23 13.38 38.00
N ASP A 6 20.36 14.39 37.85
CA ASP A 6 19.86 14.97 36.60
C ASP A 6 20.98 15.26 35.59
N ASP A 7 20.73 15.00 34.30
CA ASP A 7 21.04 15.96 33.23
C ASP A 7 20.37 15.59 31.89
N GLU A 8 19.93 16.67 31.23
CA GLU A 8 19.30 16.83 29.91
C GLU A 8 19.59 15.79 28.82
N PHE A 9 18.53 15.17 28.27
CA PHE A 9 18.59 14.52 26.95
C PHE A 9 18.22 15.56 25.86
N LYS A 10 19.24 16.24 25.32
CA LYS A 10 19.15 17.03 24.07
C LYS A 10 19.30 16.10 22.85
N PRO A 11 18.56 16.32 21.75
CA PRO A 11 18.60 15.47 20.57
C PRO A 11 19.74 15.91 19.66
N ASP A 12 20.92 15.31 19.80
CA ASP A 12 22.00 15.39 18.81
C ASP A 12 22.92 14.18 19.00
N SER A 13 22.59 13.05 18.35
CA SER A 13 23.48 11.90 18.27
C SER A 13 23.50 11.31 16.86
N LEU A 14 24.37 11.88 16.01
CA LEU A 14 24.92 11.18 14.85
C LEU A 14 26.45 11.19 14.96
N GLY A 15 27.01 10.02 15.29
CA GLY A 15 28.32 9.52 14.86
C GLY A 15 29.58 10.35 15.14
N ASP A 16 30.34 9.91 16.14
CA ASP A 16 31.72 10.31 16.43
C ASP A 16 32.67 9.95 15.24
N PHE A 17 33.25 10.95 14.57
CA PHE A 17 34.32 10.75 13.57
C PHE A 17 35.68 10.68 14.27
N LYS A 18 36.40 9.55 14.12
CA LYS A 18 37.63 9.24 14.88
C LYS A 18 38.91 9.86 14.34
N ASP A 19 38.90 10.56 13.21
CA ASP A 19 40.10 11.19 12.65
C ASP A 19 39.80 12.58 12.06
N GLU A 20 40.68 13.55 12.34
CA GLU A 20 40.63 14.92 11.82
C GLU A 20 40.82 14.96 10.29
N SER A 21 41.43 13.90 9.73
CA SER A 21 41.54 13.70 8.28
C SER A 21 40.18 13.37 7.63
N GLU A 22 39.34 12.56 8.28
CA GLU A 22 37.98 12.23 7.82
C GLU A 22 37.05 13.44 7.94
N LYS A 23 37.18 14.21 9.02
CA LYS A 23 36.40 15.46 9.20
C LYS A 23 36.73 16.50 8.13
N LYS A 24 38.01 16.61 7.74
CA LYS A 24 38.46 17.47 6.64
C LYS A 24 38.03 16.94 5.27
N LEU A 25 37.99 15.62 5.07
CA LEU A 25 37.48 15.00 3.85
C LEU A 25 35.97 15.23 3.70
N TYR A 26 35.19 15.10 4.78
CA TYR A 26 33.76 15.37 4.80
C TYR A 26 33.44 16.86 4.59
N GLU A 27 34.19 17.77 5.21
CA GLU A 27 34.04 19.21 4.94
C GLU A 27 34.46 19.60 3.51
N ALA A 28 35.48 18.94 2.95
CA ALA A 28 35.90 19.14 1.57
C ALA A 28 34.86 18.63 0.56
N LEU A 29 34.23 17.48 0.83
CA LEU A 29 33.14 16.92 0.03
C LEU A 29 31.88 17.80 0.11
N ARG A 30 31.53 18.31 1.30
CA ARG A 30 30.41 19.25 1.50
C ARG A 30 30.59 20.59 0.78
N LYS A 31 31.84 21.05 0.63
CA LYS A 31 32.18 22.32 -0.06
C LYS A 31 32.43 22.14 -1.57
N SER A 32 32.44 20.92 -2.09
CA SER A 32 32.69 20.65 -3.52
C SER A 32 31.42 20.86 -4.36
N PRO A 33 31.43 21.64 -5.46
CA PRO A 33 30.23 21.96 -6.25
C PRO A 33 29.72 20.83 -7.17
N ASN A 34 30.31 19.63 -7.10
CA ASN A 34 30.22 18.62 -8.16
C ASN A 34 29.94 17.19 -7.67
N LEU A 35 29.27 16.99 -6.52
CA LEU A 35 28.74 15.68 -6.17
C LEU A 35 27.23 15.64 -6.41
N ASP A 36 26.81 14.86 -7.40
CA ASP A 36 25.43 14.36 -7.55
C ASP A 36 25.21 13.26 -6.50
N TYR A 37 25.09 13.66 -5.23
CA TYR A 37 24.64 12.77 -4.16
C TYR A 37 23.16 13.05 -3.93
N ASP A 38 22.30 12.10 -4.33
CA ASP A 38 20.87 12.08 -3.98
C ASP A 38 20.74 11.29 -2.68
N PRO A 39 20.51 11.94 -1.53
CA PRO A 39 20.22 11.22 -0.29
C PRO A 39 18.85 10.53 -0.38
N ASP A 40 18.73 9.34 0.24
CA ASP A 40 17.50 8.55 0.26
C ASP A 40 16.32 9.38 0.82
N GLU A 41 15.22 9.45 0.05
CA GLU A 41 14.08 10.34 0.34
C GLU A 41 13.32 9.99 1.63
N ASP A 42 13.49 8.76 2.13
CA ASP A 42 12.74 8.20 3.26
C ASP A 42 13.31 8.59 4.64
N GLU A 43 14.49 9.22 4.71
CA GLU A 43 15.15 9.62 5.97
C GLU A 43 15.14 11.14 6.23
N MET A 44 14.57 11.97 5.34
CA MET A 44 14.55 13.43 5.50
C MET A 44 13.25 13.96 6.09
N THR A 45 13.35 14.92 7.01
CA THR A 45 12.18 15.70 7.44
C THR A 45 11.70 16.62 6.32
N GLU A 46 10.40 16.98 6.31
CA GLU A 46 9.81 17.80 5.24
C GLU A 46 10.52 19.15 5.05
N GLU A 47 11.06 19.73 6.13
CA GLU A 47 11.82 20.98 6.10
C GLU A 47 13.22 20.79 5.46
N GLN A 48 13.87 19.66 5.71
CA GLN A 48 15.14 19.29 5.06
C GLN A 48 14.95 19.02 3.57
N PHE A 49 13.86 18.36 3.18
CA PHE A 49 13.53 18.10 1.78
C PHE A 49 13.28 19.41 1.01
N ARG A 50 12.54 20.37 1.59
CA ARG A 50 12.34 21.69 0.97
C ARG A 50 13.66 22.45 0.80
N ALA A 51 14.51 22.46 1.81
CA ALA A 51 15.82 23.11 1.73
C ALA A 51 16.74 22.45 0.67
N TYR A 52 16.66 21.13 0.52
CA TYR A 52 17.37 20.37 -0.52
C TYR A 52 16.89 20.76 -1.93
N GLN A 53 15.58 20.82 -2.16
CA GLN A 53 15.00 21.21 -3.45
C GLN A 53 15.36 22.64 -3.84
N GLU A 54 15.29 23.59 -2.90
CA GLU A 54 15.71 24.97 -3.15
C GLU A 54 17.22 25.09 -3.49
N ARG A 55 18.05 24.23 -2.87
CA ARG A 55 19.49 24.20 -3.16
C ARG A 55 19.76 23.66 -4.56
N ARG A 56 19.04 22.62 -4.99
CA ARG A 56 19.13 22.09 -6.37
C ARG A 56 18.71 23.14 -7.41
N GLN A 57 17.61 23.85 -7.18
CA GLN A 57 17.17 24.93 -8.07
C GLN A 57 18.22 26.05 -8.19
N ARG A 58 18.78 26.52 -7.06
CA ARG A 58 19.84 27.54 -7.06
C ARG A 58 21.11 27.10 -7.80
N ILE A 59 21.46 25.81 -7.75
CA ILE A 59 22.61 25.27 -8.50
C ILE A 59 22.30 25.20 -10.00
N ALA A 60 21.10 24.76 -10.38
CA ALA A 60 20.66 24.73 -11.77
C ALA A 60 20.67 26.13 -12.41
N GLU A 61 20.11 27.13 -11.71
CA GLU A 61 20.09 28.53 -12.15
C GLU A 61 21.51 29.10 -12.31
N ARG A 62 22.43 28.80 -11.37
CA ARG A 62 23.84 29.22 -11.48
C ARG A 62 24.55 28.57 -12.67
N ARG A 63 24.27 27.29 -12.95
CA ARG A 63 24.83 26.58 -14.12
C ARG A 63 24.29 27.17 -15.43
N GLU A 64 23.01 27.51 -15.47
CA GLU A 64 22.39 28.13 -16.65
C GLU A 64 22.89 29.57 -16.88
N ALA A 65 22.98 30.38 -15.82
CA ALA A 65 23.59 31.71 -15.88
C ALA A 65 25.06 31.65 -16.33
N GLY A 66 25.81 30.65 -15.88
CA GLY A 66 27.18 30.40 -16.32
C GLY A 66 27.30 30.02 -17.80
N ARG A 67 26.38 29.17 -18.31
CA ARG A 67 26.30 28.85 -19.75
C ARG A 67 25.95 30.07 -20.59
N ASN A 68 24.97 30.86 -20.15
CA ASN A 68 24.55 32.08 -20.87
C ASN A 68 25.66 33.14 -20.89
N LYS A 69 26.42 33.30 -19.81
CA LYS A 69 27.58 34.19 -19.77
C LYS A 69 28.68 33.73 -20.72
N ARG A 70 29.02 32.43 -20.73
CA ARG A 70 30.01 31.87 -21.67
C ARG A 70 29.57 31.99 -23.13
N ALA A 71 28.29 31.76 -23.42
CA ALA A 71 27.75 31.93 -24.77
C ALA A 71 27.87 33.39 -25.23
N LYS A 72 27.61 34.35 -24.34
CA LYS A 72 27.78 35.79 -24.64
C LYS A 72 29.24 36.18 -24.85
N GLU A 73 30.16 35.68 -24.03
CA GLU A 73 31.60 35.91 -24.20
C GLU A 73 32.16 35.32 -25.51
N ILE A 74 31.64 34.16 -25.94
CA ILE A 74 32.00 33.55 -27.23
C ILE A 74 31.47 34.41 -28.39
N ALA A 75 30.21 34.87 -28.31
CA ALA A 75 29.62 35.74 -29.32
C ALA A 75 30.35 37.09 -29.45
N ASP A 76 30.74 37.70 -28.32
CA ASP A 76 31.51 38.95 -28.31
C ASP A 76 32.94 38.76 -28.85
N ARG A 77 33.55 37.59 -28.61
CA ARG A 77 34.88 37.24 -29.15
C ARG A 77 34.83 37.02 -30.67
N GLU A 78 33.79 36.37 -31.17
CA GLU A 78 33.56 36.22 -32.62
C GLU A 78 33.30 37.58 -33.30
N ALA A 79 32.54 38.48 -32.65
CA ALA A 79 32.32 39.83 -33.15
C ALA A 79 33.62 40.66 -33.20
N ARG A 80 34.51 40.51 -32.21
CA ARG A 80 35.85 41.16 -32.18
C ARG A 80 36.79 40.62 -33.27
N VAL A 81 36.77 39.32 -33.55
CA VAL A 81 37.58 38.73 -34.63
C VAL A 81 37.11 39.24 -35.99
N LYS A 82 35.80 39.42 -36.18
CA LYS A 82 35.22 39.99 -37.40
C LYS A 82 35.54 41.47 -37.62
N SER A 83 35.75 42.24 -36.54
CA SER A 83 36.12 43.67 -36.64
C SER A 83 37.64 43.90 -36.80
N MET A 84 38.50 42.96 -36.36
CA MET A 84 39.95 43.02 -36.56
C MET A 84 40.42 42.58 -37.96
N GLY A 85 39.57 41.89 -38.75
CA GLY A 85 39.87 41.48 -40.13
C GLY A 85 39.83 42.60 -41.18
N LYS A 86 39.73 43.86 -40.76
CA LYS A 86 39.53 45.02 -41.66
C LYS A 86 40.54 46.14 -41.48
N VAL A 87 41.79 45.84 -41.09
CA VAL A 87 42.90 46.82 -41.18
C VAL A 87 44.22 46.11 -41.52
N ALA A 88 44.54 46.01 -42.81
CA ALA A 88 45.91 45.93 -43.33
C ALA A 88 45.89 46.19 -44.84
N GLY A 89 45.81 47.46 -45.21
CA GLY A 89 46.07 47.91 -46.58
C GLY A 89 47.57 47.96 -46.83
N THR A 90 48.03 47.39 -47.95
CA THR A 90 49.35 47.70 -48.50
C THR A 90 49.20 48.31 -49.89
N ARG A 91 49.47 49.63 -49.92
CA ARG A 91 49.77 50.56 -51.02
C ARG A 91 49.90 49.99 -52.45
N MET A 92 49.15 50.61 -53.36
CA MET A 92 49.61 50.94 -54.72
C MET A 92 49.57 52.46 -54.91
N VAL A 93 50.66 53.03 -55.46
CA VAL A 93 50.81 54.43 -55.86
C VAL A 93 51.13 54.45 -57.38
N PRO A 94 50.73 55.48 -58.15
CA PRO A 94 50.36 55.31 -59.55
C PRO A 94 51.31 55.98 -60.59
N ALA A 95 50.91 55.82 -61.86
CA ALA A 95 51.05 56.74 -63.00
C ALA A 95 52.16 56.46 -64.06
N LYS A 96 51.78 56.28 -65.33
CA LYS A 96 51.84 57.29 -66.42
C LYS A 96 51.73 56.66 -67.85
N THR A 97 50.73 57.16 -68.57
CA THR A 97 50.63 57.51 -70.02
C THR A 97 51.71 57.07 -71.05
N LYS A 98 51.22 56.37 -72.12
CA LYS A 98 51.39 56.49 -73.61
C LYS A 98 52.56 57.32 -74.20
N PRO A 99 53.06 57.09 -75.46
CA PRO A 99 52.33 56.79 -76.71
C PRO A 99 52.98 55.70 -77.64
N ALA A 100 52.28 54.99 -78.53
CA ALA A 100 51.71 55.33 -79.86
C ALA A 100 52.72 55.66 -80.99
N ARG A 101 52.77 54.75 -81.99
CA ARG A 101 53.07 54.87 -83.45
C ARG A 101 53.59 53.49 -83.89
N GLY A 102 53.14 52.83 -84.95
CA GLY A 102 52.38 53.24 -86.11
C GLY A 102 53.02 52.58 -87.33
N ILE A 103 52.17 52.02 -88.21
CA ILE A 103 52.40 51.83 -89.65
C ILE A 103 53.35 50.68 -90.04
N ALA A 104 52.80 49.62 -90.65
CA ALA A 104 52.97 49.37 -92.09
C ALA A 104 52.38 48.02 -92.49
N ASP A 105 51.26 48.13 -93.18
CA ASP A 105 50.82 47.34 -94.33
C ASP A 105 51.96 46.59 -95.07
N ILE A 106 51.94 45.26 -95.07
CA ILE A 106 52.66 44.39 -96.04
C ILE A 106 51.82 43.12 -96.29
N THR A 107 51.04 43.19 -97.35
CA THR A 107 50.81 42.18 -98.39
C THR A 107 50.68 40.69 -98.01
N LYS A 108 49.56 40.11 -98.49
CA LYS A 108 49.43 38.73 -99.01
C LYS A 108 50.76 37.99 -99.13
N GLU A 109 51.04 37.09 -98.19
CA GLU A 109 52.05 36.05 -98.36
C GLU A 109 51.33 34.71 -98.46
N GLU A 110 51.47 34.09 -99.62
CA GLU A 110 50.88 32.82 -100.00
C GLU A 110 51.22 31.74 -98.97
N ALA A 111 50.23 30.91 -98.64
CA ALA A 111 50.39 29.75 -97.77
C ALA A 111 51.41 28.77 -98.39
N LYS A 112 52.68 28.87 -97.97
CA LYS A 112 53.69 27.84 -98.23
C LYS A 112 53.23 26.53 -97.58
N PRO A 113 53.33 25.38 -98.27
CA PRO A 113 52.90 24.11 -97.71
C PRO A 113 53.80 23.74 -96.52
N LEU A 114 53.18 23.47 -95.36
CA LEU A 114 53.84 22.92 -94.17
C LEU A 114 54.74 21.73 -94.56
N THR A 115 56.00 21.78 -94.13
CA THR A 115 56.94 20.67 -94.33
C THR A 115 56.46 19.42 -93.58
N VAL A 116 56.74 18.24 -94.16
CA VAL A 116 56.29 16.92 -93.69
C VAL A 116 56.63 16.65 -92.21
N MET A 117 57.69 17.28 -91.68
CA MET A 117 58.11 17.17 -90.27
C MET A 117 57.17 17.92 -89.31
N GLN A 118 56.65 19.11 -89.68
CA GLN A 118 55.74 19.90 -88.84
C GLN A 118 54.33 19.30 -88.82
N LYS A 119 53.82 18.79 -89.95
CA LYS A 119 52.56 18.02 -90.00
C LYS A 119 52.61 16.76 -89.14
N ARG A 120 53.74 16.03 -89.14
CA ARG A 120 53.93 14.84 -88.29
C ARG A 120 53.99 15.15 -86.80
N ALA A 121 54.48 16.33 -86.40
CA ALA A 121 54.50 16.77 -85.00
C ALA A 121 53.10 17.16 -84.49
N GLU A 122 52.34 17.94 -85.27
CA GLU A 122 50.94 18.27 -84.94
C GLU A 122 50.03 17.04 -84.97
N GLU A 123 50.24 16.09 -85.88
CA GLU A 123 49.50 14.82 -85.90
C GLU A 123 49.82 13.95 -84.69
N LYS A 124 51.08 13.88 -84.25
CA LYS A 124 51.46 13.19 -83.01
C LYS A 124 50.84 13.85 -81.77
N GLU A 125 50.79 15.17 -81.70
CA GLU A 125 50.17 15.90 -80.60
C GLU A 125 48.63 15.73 -80.58
N LYS A 126 47.97 15.77 -81.75
CA LYS A 126 46.53 15.46 -81.91
C LYS A 126 46.21 14.01 -81.57
N ARG A 127 47.10 13.06 -81.91
CA ARG A 127 46.95 11.63 -81.60
C ARG A 127 47.16 11.36 -80.10
N GLY A 128 48.10 12.05 -79.46
CA GLY A 128 48.32 12.03 -78.01
C GLY A 128 47.13 12.59 -77.22
N ARG A 129 46.53 13.72 -77.66
CA ARG A 129 45.29 14.26 -77.06
C ARG A 129 44.12 13.29 -77.19
N LYS A 130 43.93 12.65 -78.36
CA LYS A 130 42.86 11.67 -78.54
C LYS A 130 43.01 10.46 -77.61
N ILE A 131 44.22 9.93 -77.44
CA ILE A 131 44.50 8.82 -76.51
C ILE A 131 44.24 9.26 -75.07
N PHE A 132 44.66 10.47 -74.68
CA PHE A 132 44.39 11.05 -73.36
C PHE A 132 42.89 11.15 -73.06
N TYR A 133 42.07 11.69 -73.98
CA TYR A 133 40.62 11.79 -73.78
C TYR A 133 39.93 10.41 -73.75
N VAL A 134 40.44 9.42 -74.48
CA VAL A 134 39.93 8.03 -74.40
C VAL A 134 40.26 7.40 -73.06
N CYS A 135 41.52 7.51 -72.58
CA CYS A 135 41.90 7.04 -71.26
C CYS A 135 41.15 7.77 -70.13
N LEU A 136 40.95 9.08 -70.27
CA LEU A 136 40.14 9.88 -69.35
C LEU A 136 38.67 9.43 -69.38
N GLY A 137 38.10 9.15 -70.55
CA GLY A 137 36.74 8.63 -70.68
C GLY A 137 36.57 7.27 -70.00
N ILE A 138 37.55 6.37 -70.14
CA ILE A 138 37.57 5.07 -69.44
C ILE A 138 37.69 5.29 -67.92
N TYR A 139 38.56 6.19 -67.48
CA TYR A 139 38.71 6.54 -66.07
C TYR A 139 37.40 7.09 -65.48
N VAL A 140 36.74 8.00 -66.19
CA VAL A 140 35.42 8.55 -65.79
C VAL A 140 34.37 7.45 -65.74
N LEU A 141 34.33 6.55 -66.73
CA LEU A 141 33.40 5.41 -66.74
C LEU A 141 33.60 4.50 -65.52
N ILE A 142 34.85 4.16 -65.19
CA ILE A 142 35.18 3.39 -63.98
C ILE A 142 34.70 4.13 -62.72
N PHE A 143 34.93 5.44 -62.66
CA PHE A 143 34.50 6.27 -61.53
C PHE A 143 32.97 6.28 -61.39
N VAL A 144 32.22 6.35 -62.50
CA VAL A 144 30.76 6.27 -62.51
C VAL A 144 30.27 4.90 -62.04
N VAL A 145 30.91 3.81 -62.48
CA VAL A 145 30.58 2.45 -62.01
C VAL A 145 30.85 2.30 -60.52
N LEU A 146 32.00 2.76 -60.03
CA LEU A 146 32.33 2.74 -58.60
C LEU A 146 31.37 3.61 -57.79
N ALA A 147 31.01 4.79 -58.27
CA ALA A 147 30.01 5.65 -57.65
C ALA A 147 28.64 4.96 -57.57
N PHE A 148 28.22 4.25 -58.62
CA PHE A 148 26.97 3.49 -58.60
C PHE A 148 26.99 2.34 -57.59
N ILE A 149 28.09 1.56 -57.52
CA ILE A 149 28.26 0.49 -56.54
C ILE A 149 28.23 1.06 -55.12
N PHE A 150 28.92 2.18 -54.88
CA PHE A 150 28.93 2.87 -53.61
C PHE A 150 27.53 3.35 -53.22
N LEU A 151 26.81 4.02 -54.12
CA LEU A 151 25.43 4.48 -53.87
C LEU A 151 24.49 3.31 -53.55
N ARG A 152 24.61 2.17 -54.25
CA ARG A 152 23.84 0.96 -53.97
C ARG A 152 24.17 0.35 -52.60
N TYR A 153 25.44 0.36 -52.20
CA TYR A 153 25.85 -0.08 -50.88
C TYR A 153 25.31 0.85 -49.79
N THR A 154 25.37 2.16 -50.00
CA THR A 154 24.83 3.17 -49.08
C THR A 154 23.32 3.03 -48.93
N ASP A 155 22.55 2.85 -50.02
CA ASP A 155 21.10 2.59 -49.97
C ASP A 155 20.77 1.35 -49.14
N LYS A 156 21.50 0.23 -49.34
CA LYS A 156 21.33 -0.97 -48.51
C LYS A 156 21.64 -0.73 -47.03
N CYS A 157 22.70 0.03 -46.74
CA CYS A 157 23.08 0.36 -45.36
C CYS A 157 22.03 1.24 -44.68
N LEU A 158 21.51 2.26 -45.37
CA LEU A 158 20.48 3.15 -44.86
C LEU A 158 19.18 2.39 -44.59
N ARG A 159 18.72 1.55 -45.53
CA ARG A 159 17.54 0.70 -45.32
C ARG A 159 17.69 -0.23 -44.12
N ARG A 160 18.88 -0.80 -43.92
CA ARG A 160 19.16 -1.66 -42.76
C ARG A 160 19.15 -0.86 -41.46
N TYR A 161 19.71 0.34 -41.47
CA TYR A 161 19.71 1.24 -40.32
C TYR A 161 18.32 1.74 -39.93
N GLU A 162 17.51 2.11 -40.93
CA GLU A 162 16.11 2.49 -40.73
C GLU A 162 15.33 1.31 -40.15
N ALA A 163 15.44 0.11 -40.73
CA ALA A 163 14.78 -1.08 -40.23
C ALA A 163 15.20 -1.47 -38.80
N SER A 164 16.41 -1.10 -38.36
CA SER A 164 16.89 -1.36 -36.99
C SER A 164 16.52 -0.27 -35.98
N GLN A 165 15.81 0.78 -36.37
CA GLN A 165 15.32 1.75 -35.40
C GLN A 165 14.24 1.12 -34.54
N TYR A 166 14.29 1.35 -33.23
CA TYR A 166 13.34 0.79 -32.27
C TYR A 166 11.88 1.13 -32.63
N GLU A 167 11.63 2.29 -33.25
CA GLU A 167 10.31 2.74 -33.73
C GLU A 167 9.71 1.83 -34.82
N ASN A 168 10.55 1.16 -35.61
CA ASN A 168 10.14 0.27 -36.68
C ASN A 168 10.00 -1.20 -36.22
N VAL A 169 10.52 -1.54 -35.05
CA VAL A 169 10.54 -2.91 -34.50
C VAL A 169 9.48 -3.10 -33.41
N ILE A 170 9.14 -2.03 -32.66
CA ILE A 170 8.22 -2.10 -31.52
C ILE A 170 6.85 -2.68 -31.88
N GLY A 171 6.31 -2.40 -33.07
CA GLY A 171 5.03 -2.99 -33.51
C GLY A 171 5.05 -4.51 -33.49
N GLY A 172 6.12 -5.12 -34.03
CA GLY A 172 6.28 -6.58 -34.02
C GLY A 172 6.60 -7.15 -32.63
N ILE A 173 7.15 -6.35 -31.71
CA ILE A 173 7.33 -6.74 -30.30
C ILE A 173 5.99 -6.75 -29.58
N VAL A 174 5.13 -5.76 -29.83
CA VAL A 174 3.77 -5.69 -29.26
C VAL A 174 2.89 -6.81 -29.81
N ASP A 175 3.01 -7.17 -31.09
CA ASP A 175 2.32 -8.33 -31.64
C ASP A 175 2.73 -9.64 -30.94
N LYS A 176 4.04 -9.84 -30.72
CA LYS A 176 4.54 -10.99 -29.95
C LYS A 176 4.07 -10.97 -28.49
N PHE A 177 4.00 -9.78 -27.89
CA PHE A 177 3.43 -9.61 -26.56
C PHE A 177 1.95 -10.03 -26.55
N ALA A 178 1.15 -9.57 -27.52
CA ALA A 178 -0.25 -9.94 -27.66
C ALA A 178 -0.44 -11.46 -27.83
N ASP A 179 0.44 -12.12 -28.59
CA ASP A 179 0.42 -13.58 -28.72
C ASP A 179 0.82 -14.28 -27.42
N SER A 180 1.81 -13.76 -26.69
CA SER A 180 2.21 -14.28 -25.37
C SER A 180 1.11 -14.15 -24.29
N VAL A 181 0.20 -13.17 -24.43
CA VAL A 181 -0.99 -13.03 -23.56
C VAL A 181 -2.03 -14.11 -23.87
N LYS A 182 -2.21 -14.48 -25.14
CA LYS A 182 -3.11 -15.57 -25.54
C LYS A 182 -2.59 -16.90 -25.00
N ASP A 183 -1.31 -17.16 -25.22
CA ASP A 183 -0.66 -18.41 -24.82
C ASP A 183 -0.34 -18.48 -23.31
N GLY A 184 -0.40 -17.34 -22.60
CA GLY A 184 -0.18 -17.25 -21.16
C GLY A 184 1.28 -17.14 -20.72
N THR A 185 2.24 -17.23 -21.65
CA THR A 185 3.69 -17.17 -21.38
C THR A 185 4.17 -15.77 -21.02
N VAL A 186 3.32 -14.74 -21.14
CA VAL A 186 3.66 -13.37 -20.75
C VAL A 186 4.11 -13.28 -19.28
N LEU A 187 3.54 -14.13 -18.42
CA LEU A 187 3.84 -14.16 -16.97
C LEU A 187 5.30 -14.52 -16.65
N ASP A 188 6.00 -15.21 -17.55
CA ASP A 188 7.43 -15.54 -17.36
C ASP A 188 8.34 -14.31 -17.51
N SER A 189 7.85 -13.29 -18.20
CA SER A 189 8.58 -12.05 -18.54
C SER A 189 8.17 -10.83 -17.70
N VAL A 190 7.08 -10.96 -16.94
CA VAL A 190 6.50 -9.88 -16.14
C VAL A 190 7.11 -9.88 -14.74
N GLN A 191 7.70 -8.75 -14.36
CA GLN A 191 8.12 -8.50 -12.98
C GLN A 191 6.92 -8.06 -12.17
N ILE A 192 6.25 -9.01 -11.51
CA ILE A 192 5.10 -8.69 -10.65
C ILE A 192 5.63 -7.97 -9.41
N PRO A 193 5.05 -6.81 -9.03
CA PRO A 193 5.40 -6.13 -7.80
C PRO A 193 5.28 -7.08 -6.61
N GLU A 194 6.12 -6.86 -5.60
CA GLU A 194 6.10 -7.66 -4.38
C GLU A 194 4.67 -7.73 -3.81
N HIS A 195 4.27 -8.93 -3.40
CA HIS A 195 2.90 -9.29 -3.10
C HIS A 195 2.29 -8.36 -2.04
N ALA A 196 1.35 -7.49 -2.44
CA ALA A 196 0.84 -6.45 -1.54
C ALA A 196 -0.13 -6.99 -0.47
N CYS A 197 -0.78 -8.14 -0.71
CA CYS A 197 -1.79 -8.71 0.19
C CYS A 197 -1.38 -10.08 0.72
N VAL A 198 -1.38 -10.27 2.04
CA VAL A 198 -1.00 -11.53 2.70
C VAL A 198 -2.11 -12.61 2.57
N PHE A 199 -3.33 -12.19 2.23
CA PHE A 199 -4.53 -13.06 2.22
C PHE A 199 -4.81 -13.74 0.87
N GLU A 200 -3.95 -13.50 -0.13
CA GLU A 200 -4.09 -14.04 -1.48
C GLU A 200 -2.75 -14.66 -1.90
N SER A 201 -2.78 -15.62 -2.82
CA SER A 201 -1.57 -16.22 -3.36
C SER A 201 -1.02 -15.42 -4.54
N GLU A 202 0.29 -15.48 -4.73
CA GLU A 202 0.95 -14.85 -5.88
C GLU A 202 0.35 -15.33 -7.20
N ASP A 203 0.09 -16.63 -7.29
CA ASP A 203 -0.55 -17.24 -8.46
C ASP A 203 -1.93 -16.63 -8.77
N LEU A 204 -2.73 -16.27 -7.75
CA LEU A 204 -4.02 -15.63 -7.95
C LEU A 204 -3.82 -14.26 -8.62
N TYR A 205 -2.92 -13.43 -8.10
CA TYR A 205 -2.61 -12.14 -8.72
C TYR A 205 -2.10 -12.29 -10.15
N ARG A 206 -1.22 -13.26 -10.40
CA ARG A 206 -0.71 -13.56 -11.76
C ARG A 206 -1.85 -13.89 -12.72
N GLN A 207 -2.77 -14.75 -12.30
CA GLN A 207 -3.90 -15.18 -13.11
C GLN A 207 -4.93 -14.07 -13.33
N THR A 208 -5.21 -13.25 -12.31
CA THR A 208 -6.10 -12.10 -12.42
C THR A 208 -5.55 -11.07 -13.41
N TYR A 209 -4.24 -10.80 -13.36
CA TYR A 209 -3.60 -9.92 -14.33
C TYR A 209 -3.67 -10.47 -15.76
N LEU A 210 -3.38 -11.76 -15.95
CA LEU A 210 -3.49 -12.41 -17.26
C LEU A 210 -4.92 -12.35 -17.80
N LYS A 211 -5.92 -12.54 -16.94
CA LYS A 211 -7.34 -12.41 -17.30
C LYS A 211 -7.67 -10.98 -17.73
N LEU A 212 -7.22 -9.98 -16.98
CA LEU A 212 -7.39 -8.56 -17.35
C LEU A 212 -6.77 -8.24 -18.71
N LEU A 213 -5.56 -8.76 -18.99
CA LEU A 213 -4.93 -8.60 -20.30
C LEU A 213 -5.71 -9.30 -21.42
N ARG A 214 -6.26 -10.49 -21.17
CA ARG A 214 -7.08 -11.21 -22.16
C ARG A 214 -8.40 -10.49 -22.44
N ASP A 215 -9.04 -9.95 -21.41
CA ASP A 215 -10.29 -9.20 -21.52
C ASP A 215 -10.09 -7.85 -22.23
N SER A 216 -8.89 -7.27 -22.13
CA SER A 216 -8.49 -6.01 -22.78
C SER A 216 -8.44 -6.08 -24.33
N GLY A 217 -8.37 -7.28 -24.90
CA GLY A 217 -8.41 -7.51 -26.34
C GLY A 217 -7.13 -7.08 -27.08
N THR A 218 -7.21 -6.04 -27.91
CA THR A 218 -6.09 -5.56 -28.74
C THR A 218 -5.23 -4.54 -28.00
N PHE A 219 -3.92 -4.59 -28.22
CA PHE A 219 -2.97 -3.68 -27.60
C PHE A 219 -2.48 -2.61 -28.58
N SER A 220 -2.25 -1.41 -28.08
CA SER A 220 -1.56 -0.33 -28.78
C SER A 220 -0.37 0.16 -27.95
N TYR A 221 0.51 0.96 -28.53
CA TYR A 221 1.73 1.41 -27.86
C TYR A 221 1.99 2.90 -28.06
N GLY A 222 2.60 3.53 -27.06
CA GLY A 222 3.08 4.89 -27.10
C GLY A 222 4.45 4.99 -26.43
N LYS A 223 5.28 5.94 -26.86
CA LYS A 223 6.57 6.18 -26.18
C LYS A 223 6.31 6.77 -24.80
N ASP A 224 6.91 6.19 -23.77
CA ASP A 224 6.80 6.71 -22.40
C ASP A 224 7.40 8.14 -22.37
N LYS A 225 6.65 9.10 -21.81
CA LYS A 225 7.05 10.52 -21.77
C LYS A 225 8.33 10.77 -20.98
N LYS A 226 8.68 9.87 -20.07
CA LYS A 226 9.88 9.89 -19.22
C LYS A 226 11.03 9.07 -19.81
N SER A 227 10.82 8.36 -20.92
CA SER A 227 11.87 7.62 -21.63
C SER A 227 12.76 8.56 -22.45
N TYR A 228 13.71 9.21 -21.78
CA TYR A 228 14.72 10.06 -22.43
C TYR A 228 15.95 9.28 -22.91
N ASP A 229 16.19 8.09 -22.34
CA ASP A 229 17.29 7.24 -22.78
C ASP A 229 16.92 6.54 -24.10
N THR A 230 17.64 6.91 -25.15
CA THR A 230 17.51 6.29 -26.47
C THR A 230 18.20 4.93 -26.56
N SER A 231 19.04 4.60 -25.58
CA SER A 231 19.76 3.33 -25.48
C SER A 231 18.90 2.25 -24.83
N HIS A 232 17.99 2.66 -23.93
CA HIS A 232 17.00 1.81 -23.27
C HIS A 232 15.60 2.45 -23.37
N PRO A 233 14.99 2.49 -24.56
CA PRO A 233 13.69 3.12 -24.73
C PRO A 233 12.60 2.30 -24.03
N VAL A 234 11.71 3.01 -23.34
CA VAL A 234 10.54 2.45 -22.64
C VAL A 234 9.27 2.84 -23.38
N TYR A 235 8.39 1.86 -23.57
CA TYR A 235 7.11 1.99 -24.24
C TYR A 235 5.95 1.66 -23.30
N ASP A 236 4.95 2.53 -23.32
CA ASP A 236 3.67 2.35 -22.65
C ASP A 236 2.75 1.51 -23.54
N ILE A 237 2.19 0.43 -22.99
CA ILE A 237 1.24 -0.46 -23.68
C ILE A 237 -0.17 -0.15 -23.18
N PHE A 238 -1.05 0.17 -24.10
CA PHE A 238 -2.44 0.51 -23.83
C PHE A 238 -3.37 -0.59 -24.32
N SER A 239 -4.40 -0.87 -23.54
CA SER A 239 -5.55 -1.69 -23.92
C SER A 239 -6.42 -0.95 -24.96
N SER A 240 -7.39 -1.66 -25.55
CA SER A 240 -8.36 -1.13 -26.51
C SER A 240 -9.21 0.02 -25.96
N ASP A 241 -9.40 0.07 -24.64
CA ASP A 241 -10.09 1.13 -23.89
C ASP A 241 -9.20 2.35 -23.58
N GLY A 242 -7.91 2.31 -23.95
CA GLY A 242 -6.93 3.36 -23.67
C GLY A 242 -6.31 3.31 -22.28
N THR A 243 -6.59 2.26 -21.49
CA THR A 243 -5.98 2.05 -20.17
C THR A 243 -4.55 1.54 -20.32
N LEU A 244 -3.61 2.11 -19.56
CA LEU A 244 -2.21 1.66 -19.52
C LEU A 244 -2.10 0.34 -18.76
N VAL A 245 -1.63 -0.72 -19.41
CA VAL A 245 -1.61 -2.09 -18.85
C VAL A 245 -0.20 -2.63 -18.57
N ALA A 246 0.81 -2.12 -19.27
CA ALA A 246 2.20 -2.53 -19.09
C ALA A 246 3.18 -1.47 -19.60
N LYS A 247 4.42 -1.56 -19.14
CA LYS A 247 5.58 -0.84 -19.68
C LYS A 247 6.61 -1.85 -20.16
N ILE A 248 7.09 -1.69 -21.39
CA ILE A 248 8.10 -2.55 -21.99
C ILE A 248 9.40 -1.77 -22.14
N GLY A 249 10.46 -2.23 -21.47
CA GLY A 249 11.82 -1.75 -21.68
C GLY A 249 12.51 -2.55 -22.77
N LEU A 250 13.21 -1.87 -23.68
CA LEU A 250 14.01 -2.53 -24.72
C LEU A 250 15.50 -2.39 -24.44
N ARG A 251 16.27 -3.40 -24.82
CA ARG A 251 17.73 -3.33 -24.89
C ARG A 251 18.25 -3.67 -26.29
N PRO A 252 19.34 -3.05 -26.72
CA PRO A 252 20.01 -3.43 -27.97
C PRO A 252 20.78 -4.74 -27.79
N GLU A 253 20.76 -5.56 -28.83
CA GLU A 253 21.53 -6.79 -28.96
C GLU A 253 22.24 -6.80 -30.32
N ASN A 254 23.36 -7.54 -30.42
CA ASN A 254 24.16 -7.67 -31.66
C ASN A 254 24.55 -6.33 -32.32
N GLU A 255 24.82 -5.30 -31.52
CA GLU A 255 25.10 -3.95 -32.02
C GLU A 255 26.31 -3.94 -32.97
N LYS A 256 26.12 -3.36 -34.16
CA LYS A 256 27.13 -3.24 -35.20
C LYS A 256 27.16 -1.85 -35.76
N THR A 257 28.36 -1.28 -35.88
CA THR A 257 28.57 -0.01 -36.57
C THR A 257 28.73 -0.26 -38.07
N ILE A 258 27.83 0.30 -38.87
CA ILE A 258 27.95 0.38 -40.31
C ILE A 258 28.28 1.82 -40.72
N PHE A 259 28.94 1.99 -41.87
CA PHE A 259 29.28 3.31 -42.41
C PHE A 259 30.08 4.18 -41.40
N ALA A 260 30.94 3.55 -40.59
CA ALA A 260 31.76 4.14 -39.53
C ALA A 260 31.03 4.87 -38.38
N MET A 261 29.76 5.25 -38.53
CA MET A 261 29.03 6.05 -37.55
C MET A 261 27.62 5.54 -37.21
N LEU A 262 26.99 4.74 -38.07
CA LEU A 262 25.60 4.32 -37.89
C LEU A 262 25.55 3.03 -37.08
N ARG A 263 24.88 3.07 -35.93
CA ARG A 263 24.68 1.89 -35.08
C ARG A 263 23.41 1.16 -35.50
N VAL A 264 23.54 -0.14 -35.72
CA VAL A 264 22.45 -1.05 -36.05
C VAL A 264 22.38 -2.07 -34.93
N SER A 265 21.23 -2.18 -34.30
CA SER A 265 20.99 -3.11 -33.19
C SER A 265 19.75 -3.96 -33.47
N ASP A 266 19.78 -5.19 -33.02
CA ASP A 266 18.57 -6.02 -32.90
C ASP A 266 17.93 -5.66 -31.55
N TRP A 267 16.67 -5.26 -31.54
CA TRP A 267 15.99 -4.87 -30.28
C TRP A 267 15.27 -6.07 -29.67
N VAL A 268 15.53 -6.30 -28.39
CA VAL A 268 14.87 -7.34 -27.60
C VAL A 268 14.23 -6.73 -26.36
N VAL A 269 13.20 -7.41 -25.84
CA VAL A 269 12.56 -7.04 -24.58
C VAL A 269 13.56 -7.29 -23.46
N ASP A 270 13.83 -6.25 -22.67
CA ASP A 270 14.68 -6.30 -21.48
C ASP A 270 13.86 -6.68 -20.25
N TYR A 271 12.75 -5.96 -20.04
CA TYR A 271 11.79 -6.22 -18.97
C TYR A 271 10.38 -5.81 -19.37
N VAL A 272 9.39 -6.43 -18.74
CA VAL A 272 7.99 -6.01 -18.77
C VAL A 272 7.56 -5.68 -17.35
N THR A 273 7.25 -4.42 -17.09
CA THR A 273 6.68 -3.98 -15.81
C THR A 273 5.16 -3.90 -15.98
N PRO A 274 4.38 -4.65 -15.20
CA PRO A 274 2.94 -4.56 -15.26
C PRO A 274 2.48 -3.23 -14.66
N VAL A 275 1.53 -2.58 -15.31
CA VAL A 275 0.83 -1.44 -14.72
C VAL A 275 -0.49 -1.99 -14.21
N PHE A 276 -0.48 -2.41 -12.94
CA PHE A 276 -1.65 -2.95 -12.26
C PHE A 276 -2.66 -1.83 -12.01
N SER A 277 -3.72 -1.81 -12.82
CA SER A 277 -4.97 -1.09 -12.50
C SER A 277 -6.07 -2.09 -12.13
N VAL A 278 -5.74 -3.12 -11.34
CA VAL A 278 -6.77 -4.00 -10.79
C VAL A 278 -7.49 -3.20 -9.72
N THR A 279 -8.80 -3.06 -9.86
CA THR A 279 -9.65 -2.50 -8.82
C THR A 279 -9.53 -3.39 -7.59
N THR A 280 -8.77 -2.96 -6.60
CA THR A 280 -8.64 -3.68 -5.33
C THR A 280 -9.79 -3.31 -4.41
N SER A 281 -10.24 -4.29 -3.64
CA SER A 281 -11.26 -4.10 -2.61
C SER A 281 -10.63 -4.06 -1.23
N SER A 282 -11.25 -3.29 -0.34
CA SER A 282 -10.86 -3.19 1.06
C SER A 282 -12.08 -3.46 1.93
N TYR A 283 -11.88 -4.18 3.02
CA TYR A 283 -12.94 -4.61 3.91
C TYR A 283 -12.61 -4.20 5.33
N ARG A 284 -13.61 -3.63 6.03
CA ARG A 284 -13.56 -3.40 7.46
C ARG A 284 -14.37 -4.46 8.18
N ILE A 285 -13.76 -5.08 9.18
CA ILE A 285 -14.36 -6.16 9.95
C ILE A 285 -14.33 -5.76 11.42
N THR A 286 -15.48 -5.40 11.97
CA THR A 286 -15.63 -5.02 13.37
C THR A 286 -16.28 -6.16 14.14
N ILE A 287 -15.54 -6.72 15.09
CA ILE A 287 -15.95 -7.89 15.88
C ILE A 287 -15.51 -7.71 17.35
N PRO A 288 -16.10 -8.46 18.30
CA PRO A 288 -15.56 -8.55 19.66
C PRO A 288 -14.12 -9.09 19.70
N ASP A 289 -13.31 -8.65 20.66
CA ASP A 289 -11.89 -9.02 20.82
C ASP A 289 -11.66 -10.49 21.16
N ASN A 290 -12.67 -11.17 21.69
CA ASN A 290 -12.65 -12.61 21.92
C ASN A 290 -13.00 -13.44 20.67
N TYR A 291 -13.25 -12.82 19.52
CA TYR A 291 -13.56 -13.50 18.26
C TYR A 291 -12.32 -13.57 17.36
N ARG A 292 -12.35 -14.48 16.38
CA ARG A 292 -11.27 -14.66 15.39
C ARG A 292 -11.80 -14.52 13.99
N VAL A 293 -11.01 -13.91 13.11
CA VAL A 293 -11.33 -13.76 11.68
C VAL A 293 -10.33 -14.55 10.85
N ALA A 294 -10.84 -15.26 9.85
CA ALA A 294 -10.03 -15.83 8.77
C ALA A 294 -10.49 -15.26 7.42
N VAL A 295 -9.54 -14.79 6.62
CA VAL A 295 -9.76 -14.30 5.25
C VAL A 295 -9.05 -15.26 4.31
N ASN A 296 -9.79 -15.88 3.38
CA ASN A 296 -9.31 -16.92 2.47
C ASN A 296 -8.58 -18.07 3.20
N GLY A 297 -9.03 -18.41 4.41
CA GLY A 297 -8.42 -19.46 5.25
C GLY A 297 -7.20 -19.02 6.06
N ILE A 298 -6.74 -17.77 5.93
CA ILE A 298 -5.62 -17.22 6.70
C ILE A 298 -6.16 -16.40 7.87
N THR A 299 -5.72 -16.71 9.09
CA THR A 299 -6.12 -15.96 10.29
C THR A 299 -5.56 -14.55 10.25
N VAL A 300 -6.42 -13.55 10.50
CA VAL A 300 -6.02 -12.14 10.53
C VAL A 300 -5.31 -11.85 11.85
N GLY A 301 -4.06 -11.38 11.75
CA GLY A 301 -3.24 -11.00 12.91
C GLY A 301 -3.54 -9.59 13.43
N GLU A 302 -2.92 -9.26 14.57
CA GLU A 302 -3.08 -7.96 15.24
C GLU A 302 -2.52 -6.79 14.43
N GLU A 303 -1.59 -7.04 13.50
CA GLU A 303 -1.01 -6.03 12.60
C GLU A 303 -2.04 -5.36 11.68
N PHE A 304 -3.21 -5.98 11.49
CA PHE A 304 -4.32 -5.44 10.71
C PHE A 304 -5.35 -4.66 11.54
N LEU A 305 -5.12 -4.52 12.85
CA LEU A 305 -6.00 -3.75 13.73
C LEU A 305 -5.93 -2.25 13.42
N LYS A 306 -7.09 -1.61 13.42
CA LYS A 306 -7.24 -0.16 13.24
C LYS A 306 -8.11 0.44 14.33
N GLY A 307 -7.63 1.58 14.84
CA GLY A 307 -8.30 2.32 15.89
C GLY A 307 -8.08 1.72 17.28
N ASN A 308 -8.73 2.33 18.26
CA ASN A 308 -8.71 1.83 19.64
C ASN A 308 -9.89 0.87 19.85
N PRO A 309 -9.74 -0.18 20.70
CA PRO A 309 -10.85 -1.01 21.11
C PRO A 309 -11.98 -0.17 21.68
N VAL A 310 -13.21 -0.43 21.24
CA VAL A 310 -14.42 0.27 21.70
C VAL A 310 -15.20 -0.67 22.59
N PRO A 311 -15.44 -0.36 23.88
CA PRO A 311 -16.21 -1.24 24.74
C PRO A 311 -17.58 -1.57 24.13
N VAL A 312 -17.95 -2.85 24.11
CA VAL A 312 -19.28 -3.27 23.66
C VAL A 312 -20.32 -2.63 24.59
N LYS A 313 -21.39 -2.06 24.01
CA LYS A 313 -22.54 -1.60 24.80
C LYS A 313 -23.21 -2.81 25.43
N THR A 314 -23.22 -2.85 26.75
CA THR A 314 -23.87 -3.90 27.53
C THR A 314 -25.10 -3.37 28.25
N ASN A 315 -26.10 -4.23 28.39
CA ASN A 315 -27.21 -4.04 29.33
C ASN A 315 -26.97 -4.83 30.63
N LEU A 316 -25.75 -5.33 30.84
CA LEU A 316 -25.38 -6.02 32.07
C LEU A 316 -25.43 -5.03 33.23
N ASN A 317 -25.99 -5.48 34.35
CA ASN A 317 -26.05 -4.71 35.58
C ASN A 317 -24.64 -4.20 35.97
N GLN A 318 -24.56 -2.94 36.38
CA GLN A 318 -23.29 -2.26 36.65
C GLN A 318 -22.48 -2.90 37.79
N GLU A 319 -23.14 -3.56 38.75
CA GLU A 319 -22.49 -4.28 39.85
C GLU A 319 -21.80 -5.55 39.36
N VAL A 320 -22.31 -6.18 38.29
CA VAL A 320 -21.70 -7.35 37.68
C VAL A 320 -20.40 -6.99 36.95
N LEU A 321 -20.29 -5.76 36.44
CA LEU A 321 -19.10 -5.27 35.72
C LEU A 321 -17.84 -5.18 36.58
N ALA A 322 -17.97 -5.19 37.91
CA ALA A 322 -16.82 -5.28 38.80
C ALA A 322 -16.15 -6.67 38.77
N TYR A 323 -16.86 -7.69 38.28
CA TYR A 323 -16.46 -9.09 38.37
C TYR A 323 -16.30 -9.78 37.02
N VAL A 324 -16.68 -9.12 35.92
CA VAL A 324 -16.67 -9.70 34.57
C VAL A 324 -16.00 -8.74 33.60
N THR A 325 -15.12 -9.27 32.77
CA THR A 325 -14.51 -8.51 31.68
C THR A 325 -15.41 -8.57 30.45
N ILE A 326 -15.92 -7.42 30.00
CA ILE A 326 -16.65 -7.33 28.74
C ILE A 326 -15.65 -7.27 27.58
N PRO A 327 -15.85 -8.04 26.49
CA PRO A 327 -15.05 -7.87 25.29
C PRO A 327 -15.22 -6.46 24.71
N SER A 328 -14.16 -5.92 24.13
CA SER A 328 -14.21 -4.69 23.32
C SER A 328 -14.40 -5.02 21.85
N LEU A 329 -15.07 -4.14 21.10
CA LEU A 329 -15.08 -4.18 19.64
C LEU A 329 -13.74 -3.74 19.10
N ILE A 330 -13.12 -4.60 18.31
CA ILE A 330 -11.91 -4.35 17.54
C ILE A 330 -12.26 -4.30 16.05
N THR A 331 -11.51 -3.51 15.29
CA THR A 331 -11.70 -3.39 13.84
C THR A 331 -10.46 -3.82 13.11
N TYR A 332 -10.60 -4.81 12.24
CA TYR A 332 -9.59 -5.19 11.26
C TYR A 332 -9.83 -4.45 9.94
N GLU A 333 -8.76 -3.96 9.32
CA GLU A 333 -8.80 -3.37 7.98
C GLU A 333 -7.93 -4.20 7.05
N VAL A 334 -8.59 -4.95 6.16
CA VAL A 334 -7.94 -5.77 5.14
C VAL A 334 -7.99 -5.02 3.82
N VAL A 335 -6.83 -4.77 3.22
CA VAL A 335 -6.69 -3.95 2.02
C VAL A 335 -6.02 -4.71 0.88
N GLY A 336 -6.30 -4.26 -0.34
CA GLY A 336 -5.54 -4.69 -1.53
C GLY A 336 -6.02 -5.98 -2.18
N LEU A 337 -7.18 -6.53 -1.80
CA LEU A 337 -7.69 -7.80 -2.34
C LEU A 337 -8.09 -7.67 -3.81
N ALA A 338 -7.57 -8.57 -4.65
CA ALA A 338 -7.84 -8.58 -6.09
C ALA A 338 -9.20 -9.20 -6.42
N GLU A 339 -9.65 -10.18 -5.64
CA GLU A 339 -10.98 -10.78 -5.76
C GLU A 339 -11.82 -10.61 -4.50
N LYS A 340 -13.10 -10.95 -4.59
CA LYS A 340 -13.99 -10.96 -3.43
C LYS A 340 -13.53 -12.08 -2.48
N PRO A 341 -13.13 -11.78 -1.23
CA PRO A 341 -12.61 -12.79 -0.32
C PRO A 341 -13.71 -13.67 0.27
N GLU A 342 -13.33 -14.87 0.70
CA GLU A 342 -14.10 -15.68 1.64
C GLU A 342 -13.71 -15.28 3.07
N ILE A 343 -14.66 -14.71 3.83
CA ILE A 343 -14.42 -14.30 5.22
C ILE A 343 -15.17 -15.27 6.14
N LYS A 344 -14.48 -15.78 7.16
CA LYS A 344 -15.06 -16.63 8.21
C LYS A 344 -14.77 -16.02 9.58
N ILE A 345 -15.79 -16.01 10.43
CA ILE A 345 -15.69 -15.44 11.78
C ILE A 345 -16.05 -16.53 12.78
N TYR A 346 -15.21 -16.68 13.80
CA TYR A 346 -15.39 -17.66 14.87
C TYR A 346 -15.56 -16.92 16.21
N ASN A 347 -16.53 -17.35 17.01
CA ASN A 347 -16.71 -16.80 18.36
C ASN A 347 -15.65 -17.33 19.34
N GLY A 348 -15.66 -16.82 20.57
CA GLY A 348 -14.73 -17.27 21.63
C GLY A 348 -14.81 -18.76 21.98
N LEU A 349 -15.90 -19.44 21.62
CA LEU A 349 -16.10 -20.89 21.79
C LEU A 349 -15.61 -21.71 20.57
N GLY A 350 -15.12 -21.05 19.52
CA GLY A 350 -14.65 -21.69 18.29
C GLY A 350 -15.74 -22.06 17.29
N ASN A 351 -16.99 -21.65 17.50
CA ASN A 351 -18.08 -21.87 16.56
C ASN A 351 -18.11 -20.77 15.49
N GLU A 352 -18.38 -21.16 14.24
CA GLU A 352 -18.55 -20.21 13.13
C GLU A 352 -19.82 -19.38 13.33
N VAL A 353 -19.72 -18.08 13.08
CA VAL A 353 -20.79 -17.09 13.30
C VAL A 353 -21.28 -16.59 11.95
N GLU A 354 -22.59 -16.71 11.71
CA GLU A 354 -23.22 -16.10 10.54
C GLU A 354 -23.24 -14.57 10.66
N TYR A 355 -23.02 -13.89 9.54
CA TYR A 355 -23.02 -12.43 9.47
C TYR A 355 -23.62 -11.95 8.15
N THR A 356 -24.12 -10.71 8.16
CA THR A 356 -24.62 -10.04 6.96
C THR A 356 -23.73 -8.86 6.65
N PRO A 357 -22.96 -8.88 5.54
CA PRO A 357 -22.13 -7.74 5.15
C PRO A 357 -23.00 -6.57 4.66
N ASP A 358 -22.46 -5.34 4.76
CA ASP A 358 -23.09 -4.14 4.23
C ASP A 358 -22.99 -4.06 2.68
N GLU A 359 -23.54 -3.00 2.07
CA GLU A 359 -23.49 -2.79 0.61
C GLU A 359 -22.05 -2.69 0.07
N ALA A 360 -21.09 -2.25 0.89
CA ALA A 360 -19.67 -2.16 0.56
C ALA A 360 -18.90 -3.46 0.89
N GLY A 361 -19.56 -4.45 1.50
CA GLY A 361 -18.97 -5.71 1.93
C GLY A 361 -18.38 -5.70 3.34
N ASN A 362 -18.41 -4.57 4.07
CA ASN A 362 -17.90 -4.51 5.44
C ASN A 362 -18.77 -5.34 6.37
N ILE A 363 -18.14 -5.85 7.42
CA ILE A 363 -18.78 -6.72 8.40
C ILE A 363 -18.73 -6.01 9.73
N LYS A 364 -19.90 -5.89 10.37
CA LYS A 364 -20.01 -5.41 11.74
C LYS A 364 -20.85 -6.40 12.52
N ILE A 365 -20.23 -7.09 13.48
CA ILE A 365 -20.92 -7.93 14.43
C ILE A 365 -20.98 -7.17 15.75
N ASP A 366 -22.07 -6.43 15.92
CA ASP A 366 -22.43 -5.88 17.23
C ASP A 366 -23.06 -7.02 18.03
N VAL A 367 -22.24 -7.73 18.80
CA VAL A 367 -22.77 -8.67 19.79
C VAL A 367 -23.29 -7.83 20.95
N GLN A 368 -24.61 -7.83 21.20
CA GLN A 368 -25.08 -7.54 22.55
C GLN A 368 -24.42 -8.57 23.45
N VAL A 369 -23.72 -8.12 24.49
CA VAL A 369 -23.11 -9.05 25.46
C VAL A 369 -24.22 -10.00 25.92
N GLY A 370 -24.07 -11.30 25.67
CA GLY A 370 -25.10 -12.28 25.98
C GLY A 370 -25.65 -13.05 24.78
N VAL A 371 -25.39 -14.36 24.73
CA VAL A 371 -26.07 -15.28 23.80
C VAL A 371 -27.32 -15.84 24.48
N LYS A 372 -28.49 -15.64 23.86
CA LYS A 372 -29.71 -16.34 24.28
C LYS A 372 -29.55 -17.82 23.93
N GLY A 373 -29.60 -18.68 24.93
CA GLY A 373 -29.36 -20.12 24.77
C GLY A 373 -30.29 -20.99 25.61
N GLU A 374 -30.10 -22.30 25.50
CA GLU A 374 -30.74 -23.25 26.40
C GLU A 374 -29.96 -23.35 27.71
N MET A 375 -30.64 -23.15 28.83
CA MET A 375 -30.06 -23.28 30.17
C MET A 375 -30.00 -24.76 30.58
N SER A 376 -28.83 -25.23 31.03
CA SER A 376 -28.70 -26.58 31.59
C SER A 376 -29.59 -26.77 32.82
N GLN A 377 -30.01 -28.01 33.08
CA GLN A 377 -30.86 -28.34 34.23
C GLN A 377 -30.17 -27.95 35.55
N ASP A 378 -28.88 -28.25 35.69
CA ASP A 378 -28.11 -27.91 36.89
C ASP A 378 -28.05 -26.40 37.16
N ARG A 379 -27.80 -25.57 36.12
CA ARG A 379 -27.80 -24.11 36.25
C ARG A 379 -29.19 -23.61 36.64
N ARG A 380 -30.25 -24.17 36.04
CA ARG A 380 -31.64 -23.82 36.32
C ARG A 380 -32.02 -24.10 37.77
N GLU A 381 -31.68 -25.30 38.26
CA GLU A 381 -31.95 -25.70 39.65
C GLU A 381 -31.15 -24.83 40.63
N PHE A 382 -29.86 -24.63 40.38
CA PHE A 382 -29.02 -23.77 41.20
C PHE A 382 -29.55 -22.34 41.31
N ALA A 383 -29.94 -21.73 40.18
CA ALA A 383 -30.44 -20.36 40.14
C ALA A 383 -31.77 -20.22 40.89
N LEU A 384 -32.70 -21.15 40.64
CA LEU A 384 -34.00 -21.17 41.31
C LEU A 384 -33.87 -21.38 42.83
N GLU A 385 -33.05 -22.35 43.26
CA GLU A 385 -32.77 -22.60 44.67
C GLU A 385 -32.19 -21.36 45.35
N THR A 386 -31.27 -20.67 44.68
CA THR A 386 -30.62 -19.47 45.22
C THR A 386 -31.65 -18.34 45.42
N ALA A 387 -32.50 -18.08 44.44
CA ALA A 387 -33.55 -17.07 44.56
C ALA A 387 -34.59 -17.41 45.65
N GLN A 388 -35.02 -18.68 45.72
CA GLN A 388 -35.93 -19.14 46.78
C GLN A 388 -35.28 -19.04 48.17
N MET A 389 -33.99 -19.39 48.29
CA MET A 389 -33.23 -19.27 49.53
C MET A 389 -33.09 -17.81 49.97
N TYR A 390 -32.89 -16.89 49.03
CA TYR A 390 -32.85 -15.45 49.31
C TYR A 390 -34.21 -14.94 49.80
N ALA A 391 -35.30 -15.32 49.13
CA ALA A 391 -36.67 -14.99 49.57
C ALA A 391 -37.03 -15.61 50.94
N ASP A 392 -36.54 -16.81 51.24
CA ASP A 392 -36.69 -17.44 52.56
C ASP A 392 -35.88 -16.75 53.65
N PHE A 393 -34.68 -16.27 53.31
CA PHE A 393 -33.87 -15.49 54.22
C PHE A 393 -34.55 -14.15 54.57
N LEU A 394 -35.02 -13.40 53.57
CA LEU A 394 -35.74 -12.13 53.76
C LEU A 394 -37.08 -12.29 54.50
N ALA A 395 -37.70 -13.47 54.42
CA ALA A 395 -38.92 -13.78 55.18
C ALA A 395 -38.65 -14.39 56.57
N ARG A 396 -37.39 -14.56 56.98
CA ARG A 396 -37.04 -15.21 58.27
C ARG A 396 -37.43 -16.70 58.35
N ASP A 397 -37.55 -17.37 57.20
CA ASP A 397 -37.97 -18.79 57.09
C ASP A 397 -36.79 -19.76 56.93
N LEU A 398 -35.61 -19.27 56.53
CA LEU A 398 -34.46 -20.13 56.25
C LEU A 398 -33.90 -20.85 57.50
N GLY A 399 -34.10 -20.24 58.67
CA GLY A 399 -33.76 -20.79 59.99
C GLY A 399 -32.25 -20.97 60.25
N GLY A 400 -31.87 -20.91 61.52
CA GLY A 400 -30.48 -21.03 61.98
C GLY A 400 -29.99 -19.76 62.69
N GLU A 401 -28.69 -19.73 63.00
CA GLU A 401 -28.05 -18.54 63.58
C GLU A 401 -28.19 -17.35 62.63
N LYS A 402 -28.50 -16.17 63.19
CA LYS A 402 -28.77 -14.94 62.43
C LYS A 402 -29.71 -15.19 61.25
N TYR A 403 -30.78 -15.95 61.50
CA TYR A 403 -31.86 -16.23 60.55
C TYR A 403 -31.43 -16.95 59.27
N GLY A 404 -30.29 -17.66 59.31
CA GLY A 404 -29.77 -18.41 58.18
C GLY A 404 -28.74 -17.65 57.33
N LEU A 405 -28.19 -16.53 57.81
CA LEU A 405 -27.19 -15.71 57.11
C LEU A 405 -26.05 -16.55 56.49
N ALA A 406 -25.45 -17.45 57.26
CA ALA A 406 -24.33 -18.28 56.78
C ALA A 406 -24.71 -19.27 55.68
N LYS A 407 -26.00 -19.58 55.50
CA LYS A 407 -26.47 -20.45 54.41
C LYS A 407 -26.58 -19.65 53.11
N ILE A 408 -27.23 -18.48 53.17
CA ILE A 408 -27.42 -17.65 51.98
C ILE A 408 -26.11 -17.05 51.48
N GLN A 409 -25.20 -16.67 52.39
CA GLN A 409 -23.87 -16.16 52.04
C GLN A 409 -23.00 -17.13 51.23
N LYS A 410 -23.30 -18.44 51.24
CA LYS A 410 -22.61 -19.42 50.38
C LYS A 410 -23.09 -19.42 48.93
N ARG A 411 -24.16 -18.68 48.64
CA ARG A 411 -24.74 -18.53 47.31
C ARG A 411 -24.57 -17.11 46.78
N LEU A 412 -24.04 -16.18 47.59
CA LEU A 412 -23.84 -14.78 47.25
C LEU A 412 -22.34 -14.51 47.14
N LEU A 413 -21.93 -13.75 46.14
CA LEU A 413 -20.51 -13.43 45.97
C LEU A 413 -20.04 -12.54 47.12
N LYS A 414 -18.98 -12.94 47.83
CA LYS A 414 -18.43 -12.15 48.94
C LYS A 414 -18.08 -10.73 48.52
N GLY A 415 -18.56 -9.76 49.29
CA GLY A 415 -18.35 -8.33 49.03
C GLY A 415 -19.26 -7.72 47.96
N SER A 416 -20.12 -8.52 47.30
CA SER A 416 -21.20 -8.00 46.46
C SER A 416 -22.24 -7.22 47.28
N PHE A 417 -23.04 -6.40 46.60
CA PHE A 417 -24.10 -5.62 47.22
C PHE A 417 -25.05 -6.50 48.04
N HIS A 418 -25.58 -7.59 47.46
CA HIS A 418 -26.49 -8.49 48.18
C HIS A 418 -25.84 -9.27 49.31
N TYR A 419 -24.53 -9.55 49.22
CA TYR A 419 -23.80 -10.20 50.30
C TYR A 419 -23.71 -9.30 51.54
N GLU A 420 -23.41 -8.01 51.34
CA GLU A 420 -23.40 -7.02 52.43
C GLU A 420 -24.82 -6.65 52.89
N GLU A 421 -25.79 -6.55 51.97
CA GLU A 421 -27.20 -6.35 52.31
C GLU A 421 -27.73 -7.47 53.21
N ALA A 422 -27.43 -8.73 52.89
CA ALA A 422 -27.81 -9.86 53.74
C ALA A 422 -27.19 -9.76 55.14
N LYS A 423 -25.92 -9.34 55.25
CA LYS A 423 -25.29 -9.09 56.56
C LYS A 423 -26.01 -7.98 57.31
N HIS A 424 -26.28 -6.86 56.67
CA HIS A 424 -26.98 -5.73 57.29
C HIS A 424 -28.35 -6.18 57.77
N TYR A 425 -29.15 -6.77 56.88
CA TYR A 425 -30.49 -7.27 57.18
C TYR A 425 -30.53 -8.21 58.38
N ALA A 426 -29.58 -9.15 58.49
CA ALA A 426 -29.53 -10.12 59.58
C ALA A 426 -29.00 -9.57 60.92
N ASN A 427 -28.24 -8.46 60.91
CA ASN A 427 -27.65 -7.87 62.11
C ASN A 427 -28.41 -6.61 62.60
N ASP A 428 -29.15 -5.96 61.70
CA ASP A 428 -29.91 -4.75 61.99
C ASP A 428 -31.36 -5.06 62.43
N TRP A 429 -32.08 -3.99 62.75
CA TRP A 429 -33.43 -4.08 63.28
C TRP A 429 -34.47 -4.50 62.23
N ASP A 430 -34.18 -4.42 60.94
CA ASP A 430 -35.15 -4.63 59.85
C ASP A 430 -35.80 -6.02 59.91
N ILE A 431 -35.03 -7.06 60.22
CA ILE A 431 -35.55 -8.43 60.34
C ILE A 431 -36.54 -8.60 61.50
N THR A 432 -36.57 -7.66 62.45
CA THR A 432 -37.54 -7.66 63.56
C THR A 432 -38.92 -7.13 63.14
N PHE A 433 -39.04 -6.49 61.98
CA PHE A 433 -40.31 -5.99 61.43
C PHE A 433 -41.06 -7.04 60.60
N ILE A 434 -40.46 -8.21 60.40
CA ILE A 434 -41.13 -9.34 59.77
C ILE A 434 -42.21 -9.89 60.70
N SER A 435 -43.46 -9.81 60.22
CA SER A 435 -44.63 -10.33 60.94
C SER A 435 -44.53 -11.84 61.08
N ASP A 436 -44.93 -12.37 62.24
CA ASP A 436 -44.99 -13.82 62.42
C ASP A 436 -45.99 -14.46 61.44
N HIS A 437 -45.51 -15.44 60.70
CA HIS A 437 -46.26 -16.17 59.68
C HIS A 437 -45.87 -17.65 59.67
N LYS A 438 -46.59 -18.42 58.87
CA LYS A 438 -46.26 -19.79 58.48
C LYS A 438 -46.43 -19.93 56.98
N ASP A 439 -45.73 -20.89 56.38
CA ASP A 439 -45.91 -21.23 54.98
C ASP A 439 -47.36 -21.64 54.69
N ASP A 440 -47.94 -21.05 53.65
CA ASP A 440 -49.13 -21.60 53.01
C ASP A 440 -48.72 -22.70 52.02
N LYS A 441 -49.58 -23.69 51.78
CA LYS A 441 -49.22 -24.84 50.92
C LYS A 441 -49.96 -24.78 49.58
N PRO A 442 -49.24 -24.82 48.44
CA PRO A 442 -47.78 -24.90 48.30
C PRO A 442 -47.07 -23.56 48.61
N LYS A 443 -45.87 -23.66 49.19
CA LYS A 443 -45.06 -22.50 49.63
C LYS A 443 -44.74 -21.55 48.47
N TYR A 444 -44.44 -22.13 47.32
CA TYR A 444 -44.20 -21.40 46.08
C TYR A 444 -45.18 -21.84 44.99
N THR A 445 -45.77 -20.87 44.30
CA THR A 445 -46.59 -21.05 43.09
C THR A 445 -46.01 -20.25 41.93
N ASP A 446 -46.52 -20.50 40.72
CA ASP A 446 -46.17 -19.74 39.51
C ASP A 446 -44.66 -19.68 39.21
N VAL A 447 -43.96 -20.79 39.54
CA VAL A 447 -42.51 -20.89 39.40
C VAL A 447 -42.12 -21.00 37.93
N SER A 448 -41.26 -20.10 37.46
CA SER A 448 -40.66 -20.17 36.13
C SER A 448 -39.24 -19.60 36.13
N VAL A 449 -38.37 -20.22 35.33
CA VAL A 449 -37.03 -19.71 35.01
C VAL A 449 -36.94 -19.55 33.49
N SER A 450 -36.76 -18.31 33.03
CA SER A 450 -36.77 -17.92 31.61
C SER A 450 -35.66 -16.92 31.28
N ASP A 451 -35.62 -16.47 30.03
CA ASP A 451 -34.76 -15.38 29.56
C ASP A 451 -33.26 -15.57 29.88
N TYR A 452 -32.79 -16.81 29.76
CA TYR A 452 -31.40 -17.16 29.98
C TYR A 452 -30.49 -16.48 28.96
N THR A 453 -29.46 -15.81 29.46
CA THR A 453 -28.48 -15.08 28.67
C THR A 453 -27.08 -15.40 29.21
N GLU A 454 -26.22 -15.95 28.36
CA GLU A 454 -24.83 -16.28 28.72
C GLU A 454 -23.87 -15.23 28.17
N TYR A 455 -23.19 -14.52 29.05
CA TYR A 455 -22.28 -13.42 28.69
C TYR A 455 -20.85 -13.93 28.49
N SER A 456 -20.44 -14.92 29.27
CA SER A 456 -19.17 -15.63 29.17
C SER A 456 -19.28 -17.00 29.88
N ASP A 457 -18.23 -17.82 29.81
CA ASP A 457 -18.14 -19.06 30.59
C ASP A 457 -18.24 -18.84 32.10
N GLU A 458 -17.98 -17.61 32.55
CA GLU A 458 -17.96 -17.18 33.94
C GLU A 458 -19.16 -16.32 34.32
N CYS A 459 -20.08 -15.99 33.40
CA CYS A 459 -21.19 -15.09 33.72
C CYS A 459 -22.46 -15.40 32.92
N TYR A 460 -23.58 -15.53 33.62
CA TYR A 460 -24.90 -15.64 33.01
C TYR A 460 -25.97 -14.89 33.81
N SER A 461 -27.11 -14.63 33.17
CA SER A 461 -28.33 -14.19 33.84
C SER A 461 -29.52 -15.04 33.45
N CYS A 462 -30.55 -15.02 34.31
CA CYS A 462 -31.85 -15.58 33.99
C CYS A 462 -32.95 -14.84 34.76
N ARG A 463 -34.13 -14.77 34.16
CA ARG A 463 -35.33 -14.30 34.85
C ARG A 463 -35.88 -15.42 35.71
N ILE A 464 -36.14 -15.12 36.98
CA ILE A 464 -36.79 -16.02 37.93
C ILE A 464 -38.08 -15.35 38.38
N LYS A 465 -39.17 -16.11 38.28
CA LYS A 465 -40.49 -15.70 38.73
C LYS A 465 -41.10 -16.76 39.63
N PHE A 466 -41.64 -16.35 40.76
CA PHE A 466 -42.46 -17.19 41.64
C PHE A 466 -43.27 -16.33 42.60
N THR A 467 -44.33 -16.90 43.16
CA THR A 467 -45.12 -16.31 44.23
C THR A 467 -44.88 -17.10 45.51
N LYS A 468 -44.44 -16.41 46.57
CA LYS A 468 -44.33 -17.01 47.91
C LYS A 468 -45.61 -16.79 48.71
N ASN A 469 -46.19 -17.87 49.21
CA ASN A 469 -47.48 -17.87 49.89
C ASN A 469 -47.30 -18.06 51.40
N MET A 470 -47.84 -17.13 52.19
CA MET A 470 -47.70 -17.09 53.65
C MET A 470 -49.05 -16.85 54.33
N ILE A 471 -49.24 -17.40 55.52
CA ILE A 471 -50.38 -17.13 56.39
C ILE A 471 -49.88 -16.38 57.64
N LEU A 472 -50.38 -15.17 57.86
CA LEU A 472 -50.04 -14.38 59.05
C LEU A 472 -50.65 -15.01 60.30
N ILE A 473 -49.84 -15.23 61.35
CA ILE A 473 -50.30 -15.94 62.56
C ILE A 473 -51.40 -15.15 63.31
N LYS A 474 -51.26 -13.82 63.39
CA LYS A 474 -52.17 -12.98 64.20
C LYS A 474 -53.55 -12.79 63.57
N THR A 475 -53.62 -12.71 62.25
CA THR A 475 -54.86 -12.37 61.52
C THR A 475 -55.44 -13.56 60.77
N ASN A 476 -54.69 -14.66 60.64
CA ASN A 476 -55.00 -15.78 59.75
C ASN A 476 -55.28 -15.32 58.30
N GLY A 477 -54.70 -14.18 57.91
CA GLY A 477 -54.79 -13.62 56.57
C GLY A 477 -53.73 -14.23 55.65
N HIS A 478 -54.12 -14.46 54.39
CA HIS A 478 -53.21 -14.88 53.33
C HIS A 478 -52.40 -13.68 52.83
N LYS A 479 -51.11 -13.89 52.62
CA LYS A 479 -50.17 -12.91 52.08
C LYS A 479 -49.32 -13.55 51.01
N GLU A 480 -49.28 -12.90 49.86
CA GLU A 480 -48.47 -13.29 48.71
C GLU A 480 -47.33 -12.29 48.53
N VAL A 481 -46.15 -12.80 48.20
CA VAL A 481 -44.99 -12.01 47.78
C VAL A 481 -44.58 -12.49 46.39
N ASN A 482 -44.74 -11.61 45.40
CA ASN A 482 -44.40 -11.89 44.02
C ASN A 482 -42.94 -11.52 43.78
N VAL A 483 -42.15 -12.48 43.32
CA VAL A 483 -40.79 -12.27 42.82
C VAL A 483 -40.83 -12.41 41.31
N ASP A 484 -40.34 -11.39 40.61
CA ASP A 484 -40.20 -11.36 39.15
C ASP A 484 -38.98 -10.51 38.82
N SER A 485 -37.82 -11.14 38.71
CA SER A 485 -36.53 -10.44 38.67
C SER A 485 -35.51 -11.18 37.82
N ILE A 486 -34.56 -10.43 37.26
CA ILE A 486 -33.38 -10.95 36.57
C ILE A 486 -32.29 -11.12 37.61
N TYR A 487 -31.80 -12.35 37.73
CA TYR A 487 -30.70 -12.70 38.60
C TYR A 487 -29.42 -12.85 37.78
N TYR A 488 -28.33 -12.29 38.29
CA TYR A 488 -27.00 -12.34 37.67
C TYR A 488 -26.08 -13.23 38.49
N PHE A 489 -25.42 -14.16 37.81
CA PHE A 489 -24.53 -15.13 38.40
C PHE A 489 -23.14 -15.04 37.79
N VAL A 490 -22.12 -15.16 38.64
CA VAL A 490 -20.71 -15.16 38.25
C VAL A 490 -20.03 -16.41 38.82
N TYR A 491 -19.14 -17.02 38.04
CA TYR A 491 -18.28 -18.10 38.48
C TYR A 491 -16.98 -17.50 39.00
N ALA A 492 -16.81 -17.47 40.31
CA ALA A 492 -15.67 -16.82 40.94
C ALA A 492 -15.21 -17.62 42.17
N ASP A 493 -13.94 -17.44 42.51
CA ASP A 493 -13.41 -17.83 43.80
C ASP A 493 -13.43 -16.61 44.73
N ASP A 494 -14.22 -16.71 45.78
CA ASP A 494 -14.41 -15.66 46.78
C ASP A 494 -13.92 -16.09 48.17
N SER A 495 -13.16 -17.17 48.23
CA SER A 495 -12.60 -17.72 49.45
C SER A 495 -11.21 -17.12 49.76
N ASP A 496 -10.99 -16.76 51.02
CA ASP A 496 -9.68 -16.27 51.49
C ASP A 496 -8.82 -17.43 52.05
N ASP A 497 -8.90 -18.62 51.44
CA ASP A 497 -8.27 -19.84 51.97
C ASP A 497 -6.98 -20.25 51.23
N ASN A 498 -6.56 -19.45 50.25
CA ASN A 498 -5.45 -19.74 49.33
C ASN A 498 -5.63 -21.03 48.51
N VAL A 499 -6.85 -21.53 48.36
CA VAL A 499 -7.20 -22.69 47.53
C VAL A 499 -8.10 -22.20 46.39
N ILE A 500 -7.67 -22.42 45.14
CA ILE A 500 -8.48 -22.08 43.97
C ILE A 500 -9.72 -22.98 43.94
N ASN A 501 -10.88 -22.47 44.35
CA ASN A 501 -12.14 -23.22 44.49
C ASN A 501 -13.37 -22.49 43.89
N PRO A 502 -13.29 -22.04 42.61
CA PRO A 502 -14.33 -21.21 42.03
C PRO A 502 -15.67 -21.94 41.99
N HIS A 503 -16.73 -21.18 42.24
CA HIS A 503 -18.11 -21.68 42.23
C HIS A 503 -19.05 -20.59 41.74
N TRP A 504 -20.28 -20.99 41.40
CA TRP A 504 -21.32 -20.05 40.99
C TRP A 504 -21.85 -19.28 42.19
N CYS A 505 -21.91 -17.96 42.06
CA CYS A 505 -22.44 -17.04 43.05
C CYS A 505 -23.41 -16.06 42.41
N MET A 506 -24.50 -15.74 43.09
CA MET A 506 -25.37 -14.62 42.76
C MET A 506 -24.68 -13.32 43.15
N VAL A 507 -24.69 -12.34 42.24
CA VAL A 507 -24.04 -11.04 42.42
C VAL A 507 -25.06 -9.91 42.51
N ALA A 508 -26.10 -9.97 41.68
CA ALA A 508 -27.11 -8.93 41.58
C ALA A 508 -28.49 -9.51 41.24
N GLU A 509 -29.54 -8.78 41.64
CA GLU A 509 -30.95 -8.97 41.33
C GLU A 509 -31.54 -7.65 40.85
N GLU A 510 -32.22 -7.65 39.70
CA GLU A 510 -32.96 -6.50 39.19
C GLU A 510 -34.42 -6.87 38.94
N SER A 511 -35.35 -6.01 39.36
CA SER A 511 -36.77 -6.25 39.07
C SER A 511 -37.03 -6.25 37.57
N TYR A 512 -37.78 -7.24 37.08
CA TYR A 512 -37.99 -7.42 35.65
C TYR A 512 -38.77 -6.25 35.01
N GLU A 513 -39.62 -5.59 35.80
CA GLU A 513 -40.31 -4.36 35.39
C GLU A 513 -39.36 -3.18 35.20
N ALA A 514 -38.34 -3.02 36.06
CA ALA A 514 -37.35 -1.96 35.94
C ALA A 514 -36.49 -2.12 34.67
N VAL A 515 -36.13 -3.36 34.32
CA VAL A 515 -35.32 -3.66 33.12
C VAL A 515 -36.08 -3.36 31.83
N ASN A 516 -37.40 -3.60 31.79
CA ASN A 516 -38.22 -3.40 30.59
C ASN A 516 -38.87 -2.02 30.46
N THR A 517 -38.88 -1.21 31.51
CA THR A 517 -39.51 0.13 31.47
C THR A 517 -38.55 1.25 31.10
N GLY A 518 -37.24 1.01 31.06
CA GLY A 518 -36.19 1.81 30.40
C GLY A 518 -36.53 3.26 30.05
N ASN A 519 -36.95 4.04 31.06
CA ASN A 519 -37.21 5.48 30.98
C ASN A 519 -36.30 6.20 31.98
#